data_AF-A0A2S5N2L8-F1
#
_entry.id   AF-A0A2S5N2L8-F1
#
_cell.length_a   1.000
_cell.length_b   1.000
_cell.length_c   1.000
_cell.angle_alpha   90.00
_cell.angle_beta   90.00
_cell.angle_gamma   90.00
#
_symmetry.space_group_name_H-M   'P 1'
#
loop_
_entity.id
_entity.type
_entity.pdbx_description
1 polymer ?
#
loop_
_entity_poly.entity_id
_entity_poly.type
_entity_poly.pdbx_seq_one_letter_code
_entity_poly.pdbx_strand_id
1 'polypeptide(L)'
;MSQSMSSVGDLLPGASGLFEEAVAAGMSDVLPVPIEDVVEAAQTPVAFLPWLAVHYGVRLWFPDWPEALKRFVVEEAPAVSFTIGTRTAVPVLLDYVDATLIDAKAYPQRFVFGSAVIGRTSVRHPPFMARYLVYVETSTPRMGFVYGRAVLGRHAGRAPSREKFKRARAALRAAKAPETEYRVSFQTKRQITVADGVPLDGTYALGQFISRTRL
;
A
#
# COMPACT_ATOMS: atom_id res chain seq x y z
N MET A 1 -20.76 -24.33 16.50
CA MET A 1 -21.19 -25.74 16.56
C MET A 1 -20.11 -26.52 17.29
N SER A 2 -20.31 -26.74 18.59
CA SER A 2 -19.37 -27.52 19.40
C SER A 2 -19.47 -28.97 18.98
N GLN A 3 -18.46 -29.49 18.28
CA GLN A 3 -18.34 -30.93 18.11
C GLN A 3 -18.11 -31.53 19.50
N SER A 4 -19.03 -32.39 19.93
CA SER A 4 -18.80 -33.30 21.06
C SER A 4 -17.66 -34.23 20.66
N MET A 5 -16.44 -33.89 21.07
CA MET A 5 -15.25 -34.70 20.81
C MET A 5 -15.42 -36.05 21.52
N SER A 6 -15.54 -37.12 20.74
CA SER A 6 -15.46 -38.49 21.24
C SER A 6 -14.10 -38.70 21.89
N SER A 7 -14.06 -39.05 23.17
CA SER A 7 -12.82 -39.44 23.84
C SER A 7 -12.36 -40.81 23.32
N VAL A 8 -11.06 -41.11 23.41
CA VAL A 8 -10.53 -42.42 22.99
C VAL A 8 -11.19 -43.57 23.76
N GLY A 9 -11.65 -43.33 24.99
CA GLY A 9 -12.41 -44.30 25.80
C GLY A 9 -13.77 -44.66 25.19
N ASP A 10 -14.40 -43.73 24.46
CA ASP A 10 -15.68 -43.97 23.79
C ASP A 10 -15.53 -44.89 22.56
N LEU A 11 -14.30 -45.13 22.11
CA LEU A 11 -13.96 -46.04 21.02
C LEU A 11 -13.65 -47.47 21.51
N LEU A 12 -13.55 -47.69 22.83
CA LEU A 12 -13.28 -49.00 23.39
C LEU A 12 -14.50 -49.93 23.23
N PRO A 13 -14.30 -51.22 22.96
CA PRO A 13 -15.38 -52.19 22.97
C PRO A 13 -15.96 -52.33 24.38
N GLY A 14 -17.25 -52.67 24.49
CA GLY A 14 -17.97 -52.76 25.77
C GLY A 14 -17.49 -53.85 26.74
N ALA A 15 -16.50 -54.67 26.34
CA ALA A 15 -15.84 -55.67 27.18
C ALA A 15 -14.41 -55.26 27.58
N SER A 16 -14.12 -53.95 27.60
CA SER A 16 -12.80 -53.43 27.95
C SER A 16 -12.52 -53.53 29.46
N GLY A 17 -11.28 -53.85 29.82
CA GLY A 17 -10.79 -53.95 31.19
C GLY A 17 -10.06 -52.70 31.67
N LEU A 18 -9.82 -52.61 32.99
CA LEU A 18 -9.18 -51.45 33.64
C LEU A 18 -7.81 -51.06 33.04
N PHE A 19 -7.05 -52.02 32.52
CA PHE A 19 -5.77 -51.74 31.87
C PHE A 19 -5.96 -51.03 30.52
N GLU A 20 -6.94 -51.46 29.72
CA GLU A 20 -7.22 -50.91 28.40
C GLU A 20 -7.80 -49.50 28.51
N GLU A 21 -8.65 -49.25 29.51
CA GLU A 21 -9.13 -47.91 29.86
C GLU A 21 -7.98 -46.98 30.30
N ALA A 22 -7.05 -47.46 31.13
CA ALA A 22 -5.90 -46.68 31.57
C ALA A 22 -4.94 -46.35 30.40
N VAL A 23 -4.72 -47.30 29.49
CA VAL A 23 -3.93 -47.07 28.27
C VAL A 23 -4.64 -46.08 27.35
N ALA A 24 -5.95 -46.20 27.14
CA ALA A 24 -6.73 -45.26 26.33
C ALA A 24 -6.70 -43.84 26.90
N ALA A 25 -6.79 -43.68 28.23
CA ALA A 25 -6.65 -42.39 28.89
C ALA A 25 -5.24 -41.80 28.70
N GLY A 26 -4.20 -42.64 28.77
CA GLY A 26 -2.81 -42.21 28.52
C GLY A 26 -2.49 -41.89 27.06
N MET A 27 -3.24 -42.47 26.11
CA MET A 27 -3.13 -42.20 24.66
C MET A 27 -4.12 -41.14 24.17
N SER A 28 -4.95 -40.61 25.05
CA SER A 28 -5.89 -39.52 24.75
C SER A 28 -5.21 -38.17 24.91
N ASP A 29 -4.16 -37.88 24.13
CA ASP A 29 -3.59 -36.54 24.07
C ASP A 29 -4.39 -35.66 23.10
N VAL A 30 -5.16 -34.73 23.64
CA VAL A 30 -5.84 -33.72 22.83
C VAL A 30 -4.86 -32.57 22.61
N LEU A 31 -4.18 -32.59 21.47
CA LEU A 31 -3.40 -31.45 21.02
C LEU A 31 -4.34 -30.46 20.30
N PRO A 32 -4.29 -29.15 20.64
CA PRO A 32 -5.03 -28.16 19.87
C PRO A 32 -4.53 -28.16 18.42
N VAL A 33 -5.46 -28.14 17.47
CA VAL A 33 -5.18 -28.04 16.04
C VAL A 33 -5.63 -26.65 15.55
N PRO A 34 -4.83 -25.58 15.74
CA PRO A 34 -5.22 -24.20 15.45
C PRO A 34 -5.11 -23.87 13.95
N ILE A 35 -5.54 -24.78 13.08
CA ILE A 35 -5.44 -24.55 11.61
C ILE A 35 -6.39 -23.43 11.20
N GLU A 36 -7.60 -23.40 11.76
CA GLU A 36 -8.60 -22.37 11.48
C GLU A 36 -8.07 -20.97 11.81
N ASP A 37 -7.44 -20.83 12.98
CA ASP A 37 -6.85 -19.57 13.45
C ASP A 37 -5.73 -19.06 12.51
N VAL A 38 -5.00 -19.96 11.85
CA VAL A 38 -3.86 -19.62 10.96
C VAL A 38 -4.31 -19.16 9.56
N VAL A 39 -5.55 -19.47 9.17
CA VAL A 39 -6.09 -19.07 7.86
C VAL A 39 -6.84 -17.73 7.96
N GLU A 40 -7.35 -17.38 9.14
CA GLU A 40 -8.05 -16.11 9.35
C GLU A 40 -7.08 -14.95 9.67
N ALA A 41 -7.05 -13.91 8.83
CA ALA A 41 -6.15 -12.77 8.97
C ALA A 41 -6.28 -12.02 10.32
N ALA A 42 -7.46 -12.04 10.95
CA ALA A 42 -7.70 -11.42 12.25
C ALA A 42 -7.08 -12.21 13.42
N GLN A 43 -7.12 -13.54 13.37
CA GLN A 43 -6.70 -14.42 14.47
C GLN A 43 -5.29 -15.00 14.30
N THR A 44 -4.75 -14.97 13.07
CA THR A 44 -3.46 -15.59 12.74
C THR A 44 -2.34 -15.07 13.64
N PRO A 45 -1.52 -15.95 14.25
CA PRO A 45 -0.34 -15.51 15.00
C PRO A 45 0.60 -14.67 14.13
N VAL A 46 1.18 -13.60 14.69
CA VAL A 46 1.99 -12.62 13.93
C VAL A 46 3.14 -13.26 13.14
N ALA A 47 3.71 -14.34 13.67
CA ALA A 47 4.78 -15.09 13.00
C ALA A 47 4.33 -15.74 11.68
N PHE A 48 3.04 -16.07 11.55
CA PHE A 48 2.46 -16.70 10.36
C PHE A 48 1.89 -15.69 9.35
N LEU A 49 1.67 -14.43 9.73
CA LEU A 49 1.14 -13.41 8.83
C LEU A 49 1.91 -13.25 7.50
N PRO A 50 3.27 -13.29 7.45
CA PRO A 50 3.98 -13.23 6.17
C PRO A 50 3.67 -14.41 5.24
N TRP A 51 3.44 -15.61 5.81
CA TRP A 51 3.09 -16.80 5.05
C TRP A 51 1.66 -16.70 4.53
N LEU A 52 0.75 -16.22 5.36
CA LEU A 52 -0.63 -15.95 4.96
C LEU A 52 -0.70 -14.86 3.89
N ALA A 53 0.15 -13.84 3.97
CA ALA A 53 0.28 -12.80 2.95
C ALA A 53 0.69 -13.37 1.60
N VAL A 54 1.64 -14.32 1.57
CA VAL A 54 2.02 -15.02 0.34
C VAL A 54 0.85 -15.86 -0.18
N HIS A 55 0.13 -16.56 0.71
CA HIS A 55 -1.03 -17.38 0.35
C HIS A 55 -2.12 -16.55 -0.37
N TYR A 56 -2.45 -15.37 0.15
CA TYR A 56 -3.44 -14.46 -0.46
C TYR A 56 -2.88 -13.57 -1.59
N GLY A 57 -1.61 -13.72 -1.96
CA GLY A 57 -1.01 -13.01 -3.09
C GLY A 57 -0.77 -11.52 -2.84
N VAL A 58 -0.50 -11.13 -1.59
CA VAL A 58 -0.16 -9.74 -1.21
C VAL A 58 1.02 -9.23 -2.06
N ARG A 59 0.81 -8.10 -2.74
CA ARG A 59 1.80 -7.53 -3.68
C ARG A 59 2.83 -6.60 -3.03
N LEU A 60 2.51 -6.03 -1.87
CA LEU A 60 3.33 -5.06 -1.17
C LEU A 60 3.41 -5.46 0.30
N TRP A 61 4.62 -5.62 0.80
CA TRP A 61 4.86 -6.03 2.18
C TRP A 61 6.10 -5.33 2.73
N PHE A 62 5.97 -4.67 3.87
CA PHE A 62 7.09 -4.08 4.59
C PHE A 62 7.18 -4.67 6.02
N PRO A 63 8.36 -5.18 6.45
CA PRO A 63 8.51 -5.80 7.77
C PRO A 63 8.21 -4.87 8.95
N ASP A 64 8.45 -3.57 8.78
CA ASP A 64 8.24 -2.53 9.79
C ASP A 64 6.79 -2.05 9.89
N TRP A 65 5.88 -2.55 9.04
CA TRP A 65 4.47 -2.19 9.14
C TRP A 65 3.86 -2.60 10.48
N PRO A 66 2.96 -1.75 11.04
CA PRO A 66 2.14 -2.11 12.18
C PRO A 66 1.36 -3.39 11.91
N GLU A 67 1.12 -4.19 12.97
CA GLU A 67 0.39 -5.45 12.85
C GLU A 67 -1.00 -5.26 12.25
N ALA A 68 -1.73 -4.22 12.69
CA ALA A 68 -3.05 -3.89 12.16
C ALA A 68 -3.03 -3.67 10.63
N LEU A 69 -2.03 -2.95 10.11
CA LEU A 69 -1.89 -2.72 8.67
C LEU A 69 -1.54 -4.02 7.93
N LYS A 70 -0.68 -4.86 8.51
CA LYS A 70 -0.36 -6.18 7.94
C LYS A 70 -1.61 -7.06 7.80
N ARG A 71 -2.43 -7.14 8.85
CA ARG A 71 -3.69 -7.92 8.83
C ARG A 71 -4.68 -7.36 7.80
N PHE A 72 -4.86 -6.04 7.80
CA PHE A 72 -5.71 -5.35 6.83
C PHE A 72 -5.30 -5.63 5.39
N VAL A 73 -4.00 -5.51 5.06
CA VAL A 73 -3.49 -5.77 3.70
C VAL A 73 -3.68 -7.24 3.30
N VAL A 74 -3.54 -8.18 4.23
CA VAL A 74 -3.78 -9.61 3.97
C VAL A 74 -5.25 -9.88 3.67
N GLU A 75 -6.15 -9.28 4.45
CA GLU A 75 -7.60 -9.40 4.27
C GLU A 75 -8.07 -8.76 2.96
N GLU A 76 -7.52 -7.61 2.57
CA GLU A 76 -7.91 -6.89 1.36
C GLU A 76 -7.29 -7.48 0.07
N ALA A 77 -6.19 -8.24 0.19
CA ALA A 77 -5.40 -8.71 -0.96
C ALA A 77 -6.18 -9.47 -2.04
N PRO A 78 -7.15 -10.36 -1.73
CA PRO A 78 -7.95 -11.03 -2.74
C PRO A 78 -8.75 -10.04 -3.60
N ALA A 79 -9.36 -9.03 -2.99
CA ALA A 79 -10.14 -8.02 -3.69
C ALA A 79 -9.24 -7.13 -4.56
N VAL A 80 -8.10 -6.69 -4.02
CA VAL A 80 -7.14 -5.85 -4.75
C VAL A 80 -6.55 -6.58 -5.94
N SER A 81 -6.29 -7.89 -5.82
CA SER A 81 -5.70 -8.70 -6.88
C SER A 81 -6.49 -8.66 -8.19
N PHE A 82 -7.82 -8.54 -8.14
CA PHE A 82 -8.66 -8.40 -9.34
C PHE A 82 -8.53 -7.04 -10.03
N THR A 83 -8.00 -6.03 -9.33
CA THR A 83 -7.86 -4.67 -9.87
C THR A 83 -6.42 -4.35 -10.31
N ILE A 84 -5.45 -5.22 -10.01
CA ILE A 84 -4.05 -5.03 -10.41
C ILE A 84 -3.95 -4.86 -11.93
N GLY A 85 -3.11 -3.92 -12.36
CA GLY A 85 -2.97 -3.54 -13.76
C GLY A 85 -3.96 -2.47 -14.24
N THR A 86 -5.01 -2.20 -13.46
CA THR A 86 -5.95 -1.12 -13.75
C THR A 86 -5.60 0.16 -12.98
N ARG A 87 -6.21 1.28 -13.36
CA ARG A 87 -6.06 2.56 -12.64
C ARG A 87 -6.61 2.49 -11.21
N THR A 88 -7.58 1.63 -10.92
CA THR A 88 -8.25 1.58 -9.61
C THR A 88 -7.36 0.98 -8.52
N ALA A 89 -6.43 0.09 -8.86
CA ALA A 89 -5.47 -0.45 -7.89
C ALA A 89 -4.49 0.62 -7.36
N VAL A 90 -4.17 1.64 -8.17
CA VAL A 90 -3.16 2.65 -7.81
C VAL A 90 -3.48 3.38 -6.50
N PRO A 91 -4.66 4.00 -6.31
CA PRO A 91 -4.97 4.67 -5.04
C PRO A 91 -4.95 3.71 -3.85
N VAL A 92 -5.44 2.47 -4.01
CA VAL A 92 -5.46 1.47 -2.92
C VAL A 92 -4.05 1.16 -2.43
N LEU A 93 -3.13 0.81 -3.33
CA LEU A 93 -1.75 0.49 -2.92
C LEU A 93 -0.97 1.72 -2.43
N LEU A 94 -1.31 2.93 -2.89
CA LEU A 94 -0.70 4.16 -2.40
C LEU A 94 -1.15 4.49 -0.97
N ASP A 95 -2.39 4.15 -0.62
CA ASP A 95 -2.95 4.36 0.72
C ASP A 95 -2.16 3.58 1.78
N TYR A 96 -1.73 2.33 1.48
CA TYR A 96 -0.89 1.51 2.36
C TYR A 96 0.46 2.14 2.72
N VAL A 97 0.90 3.17 2.00
CA VAL A 97 2.19 3.84 2.19
C VAL A 97 2.04 5.34 2.43
N ASP A 98 0.87 5.79 2.89
CA ASP A 98 0.53 7.18 3.20
C ASP A 98 0.80 8.14 2.03
N ALA A 99 0.48 7.69 0.80
CA ALA A 99 0.64 8.46 -0.41
C ALA A 99 -0.71 8.69 -1.09
N THR A 100 -0.90 9.87 -1.68
CA THR A 100 -2.17 10.24 -2.31
C THR A 100 -1.96 10.50 -3.79
N LEU A 101 -2.80 9.90 -4.64
CA LEU A 101 -2.83 10.20 -6.06
C LEU A 101 -3.55 11.54 -6.30
N ILE A 102 -2.84 12.55 -6.81
CA ILE A 102 -3.44 13.85 -7.15
C ILE A 102 -4.04 13.81 -8.55
N ASP A 103 -3.25 13.39 -9.53
CA ASP A 103 -3.66 13.36 -10.94
C ASP A 103 -3.01 12.21 -11.69
N ALA A 104 -3.70 11.73 -12.72
CA ALA A 104 -3.29 10.60 -13.53
C ALA A 104 -3.65 10.83 -14.99
N LYS A 105 -2.67 10.62 -15.87
CA LYS A 105 -2.83 10.68 -17.32
C LYS A 105 -2.38 9.36 -17.94
N ALA A 106 -3.34 8.56 -18.39
CA ALA A 106 -3.10 7.24 -18.99
C ALA A 106 -3.97 7.05 -20.24
N TYR A 107 -3.51 6.25 -21.21
CA TYR A 107 -4.31 5.82 -22.35
C TYR A 107 -5.15 4.56 -22.03
N PRO A 108 -6.31 4.37 -22.68
CA PRO A 108 -6.96 5.28 -23.62
C PRO A 108 -7.63 6.46 -22.89
N GLN A 109 -7.27 7.70 -23.22
CA GLN A 109 -8.13 8.83 -22.90
C GLN A 109 -9.32 8.75 -23.84
N ARG A 110 -10.56 8.87 -23.32
CA ARG A 110 -11.73 9.08 -24.18
C ARG A 110 -11.46 10.35 -24.99
N PHE A 111 -11.14 10.20 -26.27
CA PHE A 111 -10.89 11.33 -27.15
C PHE A 111 -12.23 12.03 -27.38
N VAL A 112 -12.52 13.07 -26.60
CA VAL A 112 -13.70 13.90 -26.82
C VAL A 112 -13.35 14.92 -27.89
N PHE A 113 -13.82 14.68 -29.12
CA PHE A 113 -13.76 15.68 -30.19
C PHE A 113 -14.39 16.99 -29.68
N GLY A 114 -13.64 18.10 -29.75
CA GLY A 114 -14.11 19.43 -29.33
C GLY A 114 -13.58 19.94 -27.98
N SER A 115 -12.93 19.12 -27.15
CA SER A 115 -12.34 19.54 -25.86
C SER A 115 -10.82 19.76 -25.90
N ALA A 116 -10.20 19.68 -27.08
CA ALA A 116 -8.77 19.86 -27.25
C ALA A 116 -8.39 21.34 -27.10
N VAL A 117 -8.11 21.77 -25.87
CA VAL A 117 -7.52 23.09 -25.61
C VAL A 117 -6.09 23.08 -26.14
N ILE A 118 -5.84 23.86 -27.19
CA ILE A 118 -4.51 24.11 -27.76
C ILE A 118 -3.56 24.51 -26.62
N GLY A 119 -2.43 23.80 -26.50
CA GLY A 119 -1.41 24.02 -25.45
C GLY A 119 -1.59 23.23 -24.15
N ARG A 120 -2.74 22.55 -23.91
CA ARG A 120 -2.95 21.70 -22.71
C ARG A 120 -2.90 20.20 -22.99
N THR A 121 -3.19 19.78 -24.22
CA THR A 121 -3.08 18.38 -24.63
C THR A 121 -1.62 17.96 -24.63
N SER A 122 -1.29 16.82 -24.02
CA SER A 122 0.08 16.28 -24.12
C SER A 122 0.28 15.72 -25.52
N VAL A 123 0.75 16.56 -26.43
CA VAL A 123 1.28 16.15 -27.72
C VAL A 123 2.45 15.21 -27.41
N ARG A 124 2.41 13.96 -27.91
CA ARG A 124 3.45 12.92 -27.72
C ARG A 124 3.45 12.18 -26.38
N HIS A 125 2.28 11.74 -25.90
CA HIS A 125 2.24 10.73 -24.84
C HIS A 125 2.44 9.33 -25.46
N PRO A 126 3.47 8.54 -25.07
CA PRO A 126 3.69 7.20 -25.62
C PRO A 126 2.55 6.22 -25.32
N PRO A 127 2.34 5.17 -26.16
CA PRO A 127 1.46 4.06 -25.84
C PRO A 127 1.97 3.30 -24.61
N PHE A 128 1.07 2.61 -23.92
CA PHE A 128 1.38 1.83 -22.70
C PHE A 128 2.14 2.64 -21.64
N MET A 129 1.92 3.94 -21.56
CA MET A 129 2.48 4.78 -20.51
C MET A 129 1.35 5.38 -19.68
N ALA A 130 1.59 5.53 -18.37
CA ALA A 130 0.78 6.32 -17.47
C ALA A 130 1.67 7.33 -16.75
N ARG A 131 1.24 8.58 -16.70
CA ARG A 131 1.85 9.64 -15.90
C ARG A 131 1.03 9.84 -14.64
N TYR A 132 1.71 9.91 -13.49
CA TYR A 132 1.07 10.11 -12.19
C TYR A 132 1.70 11.29 -11.46
N LEU A 133 0.86 12.11 -10.84
CA LEU A 133 1.25 13.11 -9.86
C LEU A 133 0.84 12.58 -8.50
N VAL A 134 1.82 12.31 -7.65
CA VAL A 134 1.60 11.68 -6.34
C VAL A 134 2.10 12.60 -5.25
N TYR A 135 1.25 12.84 -4.26
CA TYR A 135 1.60 13.50 -3.02
C TYR A 135 2.13 12.48 -2.02
N VAL A 136 3.22 12.83 -1.36
CA VAL A 136 3.81 12.07 -0.28
C VAL A 136 4.16 13.05 0.82
N GLU A 137 3.57 12.86 2.00
CA GLU A 137 3.85 13.75 3.12
C GLU A 137 5.29 13.53 3.60
N THR A 138 6.13 14.56 3.45
CA THR A 138 7.52 14.52 3.89
C THR A 138 7.65 15.35 5.15
N SER A 139 8.08 14.72 6.25
CA SER A 139 8.38 15.44 7.49
C SER A 139 9.76 16.11 7.38
N THR A 140 9.81 17.41 7.68
CA THR A 140 11.07 18.13 7.88
C THR A 140 11.41 18.07 9.36
N PRO A 141 12.62 17.64 9.75
CA PRO A 141 12.99 17.59 11.16
C PRO A 141 12.93 18.99 11.78
N ARG A 142 12.46 19.10 13.02
CA ARG A 142 12.20 20.36 13.74
C ARG A 142 13.42 21.30 13.85
N MET A 143 14.65 20.78 13.73
CA MET A 143 15.90 21.56 13.76
C MET A 143 16.65 21.55 12.41
N GLY A 144 15.99 21.14 11.33
CA GLY A 144 16.56 21.13 9.98
C GLY A 144 16.38 22.49 9.31
N PHE A 145 17.43 23.30 9.29
CA PHE A 145 17.44 24.54 8.51
C PHE A 145 17.98 24.26 7.10
N VAL A 146 17.14 24.43 6.08
CA VAL A 146 17.51 24.24 4.67
C VAL A 146 17.69 25.61 4.02
N TYR A 147 18.93 26.00 3.72
CA TYR A 147 19.23 27.27 3.04
C TYR A 147 19.90 27.03 1.68
N GLY A 148 19.13 27.14 0.60
CA GLY A 148 19.64 26.86 -0.75
C GLY A 148 20.21 25.43 -0.87
N ARG A 149 21.47 25.30 -1.33
CA ARG A 149 22.20 24.01 -1.39
C ARG A 149 23.04 23.70 -0.14
N ALA A 150 23.07 24.57 0.87
CA ALA A 150 23.92 24.42 2.04
C ALA A 150 23.11 24.41 3.35
N VAL A 151 23.41 23.47 4.23
CA VAL A 151 22.83 23.39 5.58
C VAL A 151 23.83 24.03 6.55
N LEU A 152 23.48 25.16 7.16
CA LEU A 152 24.29 25.78 8.21
C LEU A 152 23.75 25.34 9.58
N GLY A 153 24.45 24.45 10.28
CA GLY A 153 24.05 23.96 11.60
C GLY A 153 24.89 22.78 12.12
N ARG A 154 24.91 22.57 13.44
CA ARG A 154 25.66 21.50 14.13
C ARG A 154 25.16 20.08 13.85
N HIS A 155 24.02 19.93 13.18
CA HIS A 155 23.59 18.67 12.60
C HIS A 155 24.05 18.65 11.15
N ALA A 156 25.24 18.09 10.93
CA ALA A 156 25.83 17.85 9.61
C ALA A 156 24.74 17.38 8.62
N GLY A 157 24.72 17.97 7.42
CA GLY A 157 23.67 17.83 6.42
C GLY A 157 23.27 16.36 6.18
N ARG A 158 22.23 15.90 6.89
CA ARG A 158 21.65 14.59 6.65
C ARG A 158 20.79 14.70 5.39
N ALA A 159 21.14 13.93 4.37
CA ALA A 159 20.31 13.84 3.17
C ALA A 159 18.86 13.52 3.58
N PRO A 160 17.85 14.26 3.08
CA PRO A 160 16.46 13.97 3.38
C PRO A 160 16.12 12.52 3.08
N SER A 161 15.41 11.84 3.99
CA SER A 161 15.03 10.45 3.77
C SER A 161 14.18 10.34 2.50
N ARG A 162 14.60 9.45 1.59
CA ARG A 162 13.85 9.15 0.36
C ARG A 162 12.93 7.93 0.52
N GLU A 163 12.79 7.43 1.75
CA GLU A 163 12.11 6.18 2.02
C GLU A 163 10.65 6.21 1.60
N LYS A 164 9.90 7.25 1.96
CA LYS A 164 8.50 7.38 1.53
C LYS A 164 8.35 7.43 0.01
N PHE A 165 9.25 8.11 -0.71
CA PHE A 165 9.25 8.08 -2.18
C PHE A 165 9.58 6.70 -2.74
N LYS A 166 10.47 5.93 -2.09
CA LYS A 166 10.76 4.55 -2.48
C LYS A 166 9.55 3.64 -2.25
N ARG A 167 8.84 3.79 -1.12
CA ARG A 167 7.61 3.04 -0.81
C ARG A 167 6.49 3.36 -1.80
N ALA A 168 6.25 4.63 -2.10
CA ALA A 168 5.30 5.05 -3.14
C ALA A 168 5.66 4.48 -4.52
N ARG A 169 6.95 4.46 -4.89
CA ARG A 169 7.39 3.79 -6.14
C ARG A 169 7.18 2.28 -6.11
N ALA A 170 7.39 1.63 -4.97
CA ALA A 170 7.14 0.20 -4.81
C ALA A 170 5.65 -0.14 -4.93
N ALA A 171 4.77 0.64 -4.27
CA ALA A 171 3.33 0.55 -4.41
C ALA A 171 2.88 0.70 -5.86
N LEU A 172 3.37 1.73 -6.55
CA LEU A 172 3.07 1.95 -7.97
C LEU A 172 3.58 0.82 -8.86
N ARG A 173 4.75 0.23 -8.55
CA ARG A 173 5.27 -0.93 -9.27
C ARG A 173 4.42 -2.18 -9.02
N ALA A 174 3.93 -2.37 -7.81
CA ALA A 174 3.07 -3.49 -7.43
C ALA A 174 1.68 -3.41 -8.10
N ALA A 175 1.14 -2.20 -8.27
CA ALA A 175 -0.15 -1.97 -8.93
C ALA A 175 -0.09 -2.11 -10.46
N LYS A 176 1.10 -2.00 -11.04
CA LYS A 176 1.36 -1.83 -12.47
C LYS A 176 1.24 -3.14 -13.26
N ALA A 177 0.58 -3.10 -14.43
CA ALA A 177 0.64 -4.18 -15.43
C ALA A 177 2.05 -4.28 -16.05
N PRO A 178 2.57 -5.48 -16.32
CA PRO A 178 3.96 -5.67 -16.73
C PRO A 178 4.35 -4.89 -18.00
N GLU A 179 3.43 -4.69 -18.93
CA GLU A 179 3.66 -4.03 -20.23
C GLU A 179 3.61 -2.50 -20.14
N THR A 180 3.02 -1.93 -19.09
CA THR A 180 2.84 -0.48 -19.00
C THR A 180 4.16 0.20 -18.57
N GLU A 181 4.30 1.52 -18.64
CA GLU A 181 5.37 2.31 -18.03
C GLU A 181 4.73 3.38 -17.14
N TYR A 182 5.12 3.44 -15.86
CA TYR A 182 4.64 4.48 -14.94
C TYR A 182 5.69 5.58 -14.79
N ARG A 183 5.34 6.80 -15.18
CA ARG A 183 6.14 8.00 -14.96
C ARG A 183 5.54 8.81 -13.83
N VAL A 184 6.24 8.88 -12.72
CA VAL A 184 5.72 9.46 -11.48
C VAL A 184 6.46 10.76 -11.17
N SER A 185 5.71 11.83 -10.98
CA SER A 185 6.21 13.09 -10.43
C SER A 185 5.75 13.22 -8.98
N PHE A 186 6.70 13.49 -8.09
CA PHE A 186 6.42 13.87 -6.70
C PHE A 186 6.47 15.39 -6.50
N GLN A 187 6.65 16.15 -7.60
CA GLN A 187 6.69 17.60 -7.55
C GLN A 187 5.26 18.16 -7.50
N THR A 188 4.73 18.18 -6.29
CA THR A 188 3.38 18.67 -5.98
C THR A 188 3.30 20.18 -5.80
N LYS A 189 4.43 20.89 -5.83
CA LYS A 189 4.48 22.35 -5.80
C LYS A 189 5.18 22.89 -7.04
N ARG A 190 4.64 23.95 -7.63
CA ARG A 190 5.26 24.69 -8.75
C ARG A 190 5.17 26.20 -8.50
N GLN A 191 6.02 26.98 -9.16
CA GLN A 191 5.95 28.43 -9.09
C GLN A 191 4.68 28.94 -9.79
N ILE A 192 4.12 30.03 -9.25
CA ILE A 192 2.97 30.72 -9.85
C ILE A 192 3.39 31.27 -11.21
N THR A 193 2.53 31.07 -12.21
CA THR A 193 2.69 31.60 -13.56
C THR A 193 1.58 32.58 -13.88
N VAL A 194 1.82 33.50 -14.82
CA VAL A 194 0.80 34.47 -15.26
C VAL A 194 -0.48 33.78 -15.76
N ALA A 195 -0.33 32.57 -16.33
CA ALA A 195 -1.44 31.75 -16.82
C ALA A 195 -2.38 31.22 -15.73
N ASP A 196 -2.01 31.31 -14.45
CA ASP A 196 -2.82 30.83 -13.33
C ASP A 196 -3.95 31.80 -12.95
N GLY A 197 -3.97 33.01 -13.51
CA GLY A 197 -5.07 33.99 -13.32
C GLY A 197 -5.21 34.45 -11.86
N VAL A 198 -4.12 34.44 -11.11
CA VAL A 198 -4.10 34.78 -9.69
C VAL A 198 -4.36 36.28 -9.50
N PRO A 199 -5.20 36.70 -8.52
CA PRO A 199 -5.49 38.10 -8.28
C PRO A 199 -4.23 38.89 -7.88
N LEU A 200 -4.14 40.14 -8.35
CA LEU A 200 -3.02 41.06 -8.08
C LEU A 200 -3.20 41.87 -6.79
N ASP A 201 -4.08 41.41 -5.89
CA ASP A 201 -4.49 42.11 -4.66
C ASP A 201 -3.47 41.99 -3.51
N GLY A 202 -2.25 41.51 -3.81
CA GLY A 202 -1.19 41.29 -2.82
C GLY A 202 -1.28 39.96 -2.06
N THR A 203 -2.34 39.17 -2.25
CA THR A 203 -2.51 37.83 -1.64
C THR A 203 -1.43 36.84 -2.05
N TYR A 204 -0.91 36.99 -3.27
CA TYR A 204 0.12 36.13 -3.83
C TYR A 204 1.31 36.96 -4.30
N ALA A 205 2.52 36.46 -4.03
CA ALA A 205 3.76 37.08 -4.46
C ALA A 205 4.34 36.38 -5.71
N LEU A 206 5.01 37.15 -6.57
CA LEU A 206 5.81 36.61 -7.67
C LEU A 206 6.89 35.67 -7.13
N GLY A 207 6.98 34.47 -7.70
CA GLY A 207 7.91 33.42 -7.26
C GLY A 207 7.41 32.54 -6.11
N GLN A 208 6.23 32.82 -5.54
CA GLN A 208 5.58 31.92 -4.58
C GLN A 208 5.22 30.59 -5.24
N PHE A 209 5.19 29.54 -4.43
CA PHE A 209 4.80 28.20 -4.86
C PHE A 209 3.32 27.95 -4.58
N ILE A 210 2.63 27.37 -5.55
CA ILE A 210 1.25 26.89 -5.42
C ILE A 210 1.22 25.35 -5.57
N SER A 211 0.24 24.72 -4.93
CA SER A 211 -0.02 23.29 -5.08
C SER A 211 -0.41 22.97 -6.51
N ARG A 212 0.28 22.01 -7.10
CA ARG A 212 -0.01 21.47 -8.43
C ARG A 212 -1.18 20.50 -8.31
N THR A 213 -2.24 20.79 -9.04
CA THR A 213 -3.46 19.97 -9.08
C THR A 213 -3.54 19.05 -10.30
N ARG A 214 -2.71 19.29 -11.33
CA ARG A 214 -2.70 18.53 -12.59
C ARG A 214 -1.30 18.30 -13.15
N LEU A 215 -1.13 17.24 -13.93
CA LEU A 215 0.08 16.91 -14.69
C LEU A 215 0.35 17.86 -15.85
#